data_AF-G4FNW5-F1
#
_entry.id   AF-G4FNW5-F1
#
_cell.length_a   1.000
_cell.length_b   1.000
_cell.length_c   1.000
_cell.angle_alpha   90.00
_cell.angle_beta   90.00
_cell.angle_gamma   90.00
#
_symmetry.space_group_name_H-M   'P 1'
#
loop_
_entity.id
_entity.type
_entity.pdbx_description
1 polymer ?
#
loop_
_entity_poly.entity_id
_entity_poly.type
_entity_poly.pdbx_seq_one_letter_code
_entity_poly.pdbx_strand_id
1 'polypeptide(L)'
;MSSRKQIGRYLSYKMAFDRLEESLSEGWLLEALAIEESIISDRLMSILKSRNIKPNARQSLRGMIEQVKKLLTNTGNLSNDDIFKELDDWRHQRNECIHSLCKPNDESQSERSTELFNEKLWHTSRKGYILAELTRDLANQIKRS
;
A
#
# COMPACT_ATOMS: atom_id res chain seq x y z
N MET A 1 -14.60 -7.95 -25.96
CA MET A 1 -14.64 -6.97 -24.83
C MET A 1 -13.65 -7.29 -23.70
N SER A 2 -13.25 -8.56 -23.48
CA SER A 2 -12.31 -8.94 -22.40
C SER A 2 -10.89 -8.34 -22.54
N SER A 3 -10.33 -8.28 -23.76
CA SER A 3 -8.94 -7.81 -23.96
C SER A 3 -8.76 -6.31 -23.71
N ARG A 4 -9.69 -5.44 -24.12
CA ARG A 4 -9.60 -3.99 -23.87
C ARG A 4 -9.59 -3.65 -22.38
N LYS A 5 -10.38 -4.37 -21.57
CA LYS A 5 -10.43 -4.17 -20.11
C LYS A 5 -9.13 -4.63 -19.44
N GLN A 6 -8.53 -5.71 -19.93
CA GLN A 6 -7.21 -6.17 -19.48
C GLN A 6 -6.10 -5.18 -19.83
N ILE A 7 -6.10 -4.67 -21.07
CA ILE A 7 -5.14 -3.64 -21.54
C ILE A 7 -5.27 -2.37 -20.71
N GLY A 8 -6.49 -1.87 -20.49
CA GLY A 8 -6.72 -0.68 -19.67
C GLY A 8 -6.19 -0.83 -18.25
N ARG A 9 -6.43 -1.98 -17.60
CA ARG A 9 -5.87 -2.26 -16.27
C ARG A 9 -4.35 -2.32 -16.28
N TYR A 10 -3.75 -2.96 -17.29
CA TYR A 10 -2.29 -3.01 -17.42
C TYR A 10 -1.69 -1.61 -17.54
N LEU A 11 -2.25 -0.75 -18.40
CA LEU A 11 -1.77 0.63 -18.60
C LEU A 11 -1.92 1.47 -17.33
N SER A 12 -3.04 1.37 -16.60
CA SER A 12 -3.20 2.08 -15.32
C SER A 12 -2.17 1.64 -14.28
N TYR A 13 -1.86 0.35 -14.21
CA TYR A 13 -0.84 -0.15 -13.29
C TYR A 13 0.55 0.29 -13.68
N LYS A 14 0.88 0.21 -14.97
CA LYS A 14 2.15 0.70 -15.49
C LYS A 14 2.32 2.18 -15.13
N MET A 15 1.34 3.02 -15.43
CA MET A 15 1.36 4.44 -15.08
C MET A 15 1.53 4.68 -13.57
N ALA A 16 0.84 3.90 -12.73
CA ALA A 16 0.96 4.05 -11.27
C ALA A 16 2.36 3.68 -10.75
N PHE A 17 2.97 2.60 -11.26
CA PHE A 17 4.34 2.23 -10.89
C PHE A 17 5.37 3.20 -11.49
N ASP A 18 5.23 3.62 -12.74
CA ASP A 18 6.11 4.62 -13.37
C ASP A 18 6.11 5.93 -12.54
N ARG A 19 4.93 6.40 -12.11
CA ARG A 19 4.81 7.60 -11.27
C ARG A 19 5.37 7.37 -9.86
N LEU A 20 5.18 6.19 -9.29
CA LEU A 20 5.73 5.84 -7.99
C LEU A 20 7.27 5.88 -8.01
N GLU A 21 7.89 5.29 -9.04
CA GLU A 21 9.34 5.30 -9.22
C GLU A 21 9.86 6.74 -9.38
N GLU A 22 9.19 7.56 -10.19
CA GLU A 22 9.51 8.98 -10.34
C GLU A 22 9.42 9.72 -8.98
N SER A 23 8.31 9.57 -8.25
CA SER A 23 8.12 10.19 -6.95
C SER A 23 9.18 9.79 -5.93
N LEU A 24 9.63 8.54 -5.94
CA LEU A 24 10.72 8.08 -5.08
C LEU A 24 12.07 8.67 -5.49
N SER A 25 12.35 8.75 -6.80
CA SER A 25 13.62 9.27 -7.33
C SER A 25 13.79 10.78 -7.10
N GLU A 26 12.70 11.54 -7.21
CA GLU A 26 12.69 12.99 -7.08
C GLU A 26 12.43 13.46 -5.64
N GLY A 27 12.21 12.53 -4.70
CA GLY A 27 11.96 12.86 -3.29
C GLY A 27 10.54 13.35 -2.97
N TRP A 28 9.57 13.13 -3.86
CA TRP A 28 8.14 13.35 -3.62
C TRP A 28 7.53 12.24 -2.75
N LEU A 29 8.06 12.07 -1.53
CA LEU A 29 7.79 10.91 -0.68
C LEU A 29 6.33 10.80 -0.22
N LEU A 30 5.65 11.92 0.02
CA LEU A 30 4.21 11.90 0.35
C LEU A 30 3.34 11.44 -0.82
N GLU A 31 3.73 11.80 -2.04
CA GLU A 31 3.06 11.32 -3.25
C GLU A 31 3.31 9.81 -3.43
N ALA A 32 4.54 9.35 -3.22
CA ALA A 32 4.86 7.92 -3.23
C ALA A 32 3.96 7.14 -2.26
N LEU A 33 3.84 7.58 -1.00
CA LEU A 33 2.96 6.97 0.00
C LEU A 33 1.48 6.93 -0.44
N ALA A 34 1.00 7.97 -1.11
CA ALA A 34 -0.39 8.02 -1.61
C ALA A 34 -0.61 7.02 -2.76
N ILE A 35 0.35 6.92 -3.69
CA ILE A 35 0.28 5.97 -4.81
C ILE A 35 0.37 4.52 -4.29
N GLU A 36 1.27 4.25 -3.35
CA GLU A 36 1.41 2.94 -2.69
C GLU A 36 0.11 2.51 -2.02
N GLU A 37 -0.53 3.38 -1.23
CA GLU A 37 -1.84 3.10 -0.63
C GLU A 37 -2.88 2.76 -1.69
N SER A 38 -2.92 3.51 -2.80
CA SER A 38 -3.88 3.30 -3.88
C SER A 38 -3.68 1.93 -4.54
N ILE A 39 -2.42 1.56 -4.84
CA ILE A 39 -2.06 0.26 -5.39
C ILE A 39 -2.45 -0.86 -4.43
N ILE A 40 -2.01 -0.80 -3.18
CA ILE A 40 -2.26 -1.82 -2.15
C ILE A 40 -3.76 -2.00 -1.96
N SER A 41 -4.50 -0.89 -1.79
CA SER A 41 -5.96 -0.90 -1.61
C SER A 41 -6.66 -1.57 -2.79
N ASP A 42 -6.34 -1.21 -4.03
CA ASP A 42 -6.97 -1.81 -5.20
C ASP A 42 -6.61 -3.31 -5.36
N ARG A 43 -5.42 -3.73 -4.94
CA ARG A 43 -5.03 -5.16 -4.92
C ARG A 43 -5.77 -5.96 -3.87
N LEU A 44 -5.87 -5.49 -2.63
CA LEU A 44 -6.67 -6.12 -1.59
C LEU A 44 -8.15 -6.20 -2.01
N MET A 45 -8.66 -5.10 -2.55
CA MET A 45 -10.00 -5.00 -3.13
C MET A 45 -10.24 -6.05 -4.24
N SER A 46 -9.25 -6.24 -5.11
CA SER A 46 -9.32 -7.23 -6.18
C SER A 46 -9.35 -8.67 -5.65
N ILE A 47 -8.70 -8.95 -4.52
CA ILE A 47 -8.72 -10.27 -3.84
C ILE A 47 -10.10 -10.52 -3.23
N LEU A 48 -10.66 -9.54 -2.52
CA LEU A 48 -12.01 -9.64 -1.96
C LEU A 48 -13.05 -9.93 -3.05
N LYS A 49 -12.97 -9.19 -4.16
CA LYS A 49 -13.86 -9.37 -5.32
C LYS A 49 -13.72 -10.77 -5.95
N SER A 50 -12.52 -11.36 -6.01
CA SER A 50 -12.36 -12.70 -6.59
C SER A 50 -12.95 -13.82 -5.72
N ARG A 51 -13.26 -13.53 -4.46
CA ARG A 51 -13.96 -14.44 -3.54
C ARG A 51 -15.42 -14.05 -3.31
N ASN A 52 -16.01 -13.25 -4.21
CA ASN A 52 -17.39 -12.76 -4.15
C ASN A 52 -17.73 -11.97 -2.87
N ILE A 53 -16.72 -11.47 -2.15
CA ILE A 53 -16.93 -10.56 -1.02
C ILE A 53 -17.20 -9.18 -1.61
N LYS A 54 -18.41 -8.65 -1.35
CA LYS A 54 -18.79 -7.31 -1.78
C LYS A 54 -18.01 -6.28 -0.97
N PRO A 55 -17.17 -5.47 -1.61
CA PRO A 55 -16.44 -4.46 -0.89
C PRO A 55 -17.33 -3.28 -0.51
N ASN A 56 -17.05 -2.71 0.65
CA ASN A 56 -17.67 -1.47 1.09
C ASN A 56 -16.91 -0.29 0.48
N ALA A 57 -17.61 0.66 -0.14
CA ALA A 57 -16.98 1.87 -0.69
C ALA A 57 -16.26 2.71 0.39
N ARG A 58 -16.61 2.54 1.67
CA ARG A 58 -15.99 3.21 2.82
C ARG A 58 -15.02 2.30 3.60
N GLN A 59 -14.54 1.21 3.01
CA GLN A 59 -13.59 0.33 3.68
C GLN A 59 -12.27 1.06 3.90
N SER A 60 -11.80 1.07 5.16
CA SER A 60 -10.45 1.52 5.47
C SER A 60 -9.41 0.50 5.00
N LEU A 61 -8.17 0.96 4.77
CA LEU A 61 -7.05 0.07 4.46
C LEU A 61 -6.89 -1.03 5.52
N ARG A 62 -6.99 -0.67 6.81
CA ARG A 62 -6.99 -1.63 7.92
C ARG A 62 -8.07 -2.71 7.74
N GLY A 63 -9.30 -2.29 7.47
CA GLY A 63 -10.42 -3.22 7.30
C GLY A 63 -10.25 -4.14 6.08
N MET A 64 -9.57 -3.68 5.02
CA MET A 64 -9.22 -4.52 3.88
C MET A 64 -8.13 -5.54 4.23
N ILE A 65 -7.07 -5.12 4.94
CA ILE A 65 -5.99 -6.00 5.42
C ILE A 65 -6.56 -7.12 6.28
N GLU A 66 -7.37 -6.79 7.29
CA GLU A 66 -7.97 -7.75 8.22
C GLU A 66 -8.88 -8.77 7.50
N GLN A 67 -9.68 -8.31 6.54
CA GLN A 67 -10.58 -9.19 5.78
C GLN A 67 -9.84 -10.13 4.85
N VAL A 68 -8.83 -9.64 4.12
CA VAL A 68 -8.04 -10.48 3.23
C VAL A 68 -7.20 -11.47 4.04
N LYS A 69 -6.62 -11.05 5.18
CA LYS A 69 -5.93 -11.95 6.11
C LYS A 69 -6.84 -13.10 6.54
N LYS A 70 -8.01 -12.78 7.09
CA LYS A 70 -9.00 -13.78 7.55
C LYS A 70 -9.44 -14.73 6.43
N LEU A 71 -9.63 -14.19 5.23
CA LEU A 71 -10.00 -14.97 4.06
C LEU A 71 -8.93 -16.01 3.71
N LEU A 72 -7.65 -15.62 3.71
CA LEU A 72 -6.56 -16.50 3.30
C LEU A 72 -6.17 -17.51 4.39
N THR A 73 -6.19 -17.12 5.67
CA THR A 73 -5.93 -18.05 6.79
C THR A 73 -6.95 -19.18 6.82
N ASN A 74 -8.23 -18.89 6.58
CA ASN A 74 -9.29 -19.90 6.53
C ASN A 74 -9.18 -20.87 5.35
N THR A 75 -8.42 -20.51 4.30
CA THR A 75 -8.20 -21.38 3.12
C THR A 75 -6.99 -22.29 3.23
N GLY A 76 -6.26 -22.29 4.36
CA GLY A 76 -5.05 -23.09 4.54
C GLY A 76 -3.82 -22.56 3.77
N ASN A 77 -3.92 -21.36 3.18
CA ASN A 77 -2.80 -20.67 2.53
C ASN A 77 -1.90 -19.99 3.59
N LEU A 78 -1.30 -20.79 4.47
CA LEU A 78 -0.51 -20.38 5.64
C LEU A 78 0.97 -20.14 5.30
N SER A 79 1.23 -19.16 4.43
CA SER A 79 2.59 -18.63 4.21
C SER A 79 2.64 -17.10 4.22
N ASN A 80 1.49 -16.42 4.42
CA ASN A 80 1.35 -14.98 4.19
C ASN A 80 1.06 -14.18 5.47
N ASP A 81 1.16 -14.78 6.67
CA ASP A 81 0.95 -14.01 7.90
C ASP A 81 1.95 -12.85 8.04
N ASP A 82 3.17 -13.04 7.52
CA ASP A 82 4.22 -12.03 7.52
C ASP A 82 3.84 -10.81 6.67
N ILE A 83 3.29 -10.98 5.46
CA ILE A 83 2.91 -9.83 4.62
C ILE A 83 1.79 -8.99 5.25
N PHE A 84 0.81 -9.61 5.91
CA PHE A 84 -0.28 -8.85 6.53
C PHE A 84 0.17 -8.07 7.76
N LYS A 85 1.12 -8.61 8.52
CA LYS A 85 1.77 -7.87 9.60
C LYS A 85 2.54 -6.67 9.04
N GLU A 86 3.36 -6.89 8.02
CA GLU A 86 4.16 -5.83 7.40
C GLU A 86 3.28 -4.72 6.78
N LEU A 87 2.14 -5.07 6.19
CA LEU A 87 1.15 -4.12 5.67
C LEU A 87 0.52 -3.26 6.79
N ASP A 88 0.20 -3.86 7.94
CA ASP A 88 -0.38 -3.10 9.05
C ASP A 88 0.66 -2.20 9.73
N ASP A 89 1.89 -2.68 9.90
CA ASP A 89 3.02 -1.89 10.39
C ASP A 89 3.30 -0.70 9.47
N TRP A 90 3.36 -0.94 8.16
CA TRP A 90 3.52 0.13 7.17
C TRP A 90 2.36 1.12 7.20
N ARG A 91 1.11 0.65 7.31
CA ARG A 91 -0.06 1.54 7.44
C ARG A 91 0.09 2.47 8.64
N HIS A 92 0.56 1.97 9.79
CA HIS A 92 0.81 2.79 10.97
C HIS A 92 1.88 3.86 10.72
N GLN A 93 3.02 3.46 10.15
CA GLN A 93 4.13 4.37 9.83
C GLN A 93 3.71 5.44 8.82
N ARG A 94 2.96 5.05 7.78
CA ARG A 94 2.42 5.94 6.76
C ARG A 94 1.45 6.96 7.34
N ASN A 95 0.52 6.51 8.18
CA ASN A 95 -0.42 7.41 8.86
C ASN A 95 0.34 8.41 9.74
N GLU A 96 1.36 7.95 10.44
CA GLU A 96 2.19 8.85 11.24
C GLU A 96 2.92 9.87 10.38
N CYS A 97 3.52 9.47 9.26
CA CYS A 97 4.17 10.39 8.32
C CYS A 97 3.20 11.46 7.80
N ILE A 98 2.01 11.05 7.36
CA ILE A 98 0.99 11.97 6.83
C ILE A 98 0.48 12.94 7.90
N HIS A 99 0.19 12.43 9.11
CA HIS A 99 -0.40 13.25 10.16
C HIS A 99 0.61 14.11 10.91
N SER A 100 1.90 13.75 10.89
CA SER A 100 2.95 14.50 11.58
C SER A 100 3.54 15.63 10.74
N LEU A 101 3.29 15.67 9.42
CA LEU A 101 3.79 16.73 8.53
C LEU A 101 3.48 18.15 9.02
N CYS A 102 2.27 18.37 9.54
CA CYS A 102 1.80 19.69 9.98
C CYS A 102 1.84 19.86 11.50
N LYS A 103 2.44 18.93 12.25
CA LYS A 103 2.52 19.06 13.71
C LYS A 103 3.68 19.98 14.08
N PRO A 104 3.47 20.96 14.97
CA PRO A 104 4.56 21.80 15.45
C PRO A 104 5.58 20.92 16.18
N ASN A 105 6.85 21.06 15.81
CA ASN A 105 7.95 20.50 16.57
C ASN A 105 8.10 21.35 17.86
N ASP A 106 8.37 20.73 19.00
CA ASP A 106 8.80 21.48 20.18
C ASP A 106 10.05 22.30 19.80
N GLU A 107 10.02 23.60 20.11
CA GLU A 107 10.95 24.64 19.60
C GLU A 107 12.44 24.38 19.89
N SER A 108 12.76 23.33 20.66
CA SER A 108 14.11 23.02 21.11
C SER A 108 14.95 22.15 20.15
N GLN A 109 14.40 21.56 19.08
CA GLN A 109 15.14 20.66 18.16
C GLN A 109 14.66 20.68 16.68
N SER A 110 14.39 21.84 16.10
CA SER A 110 13.69 21.96 14.80
C SER A 110 14.37 21.28 13.60
N GLU A 111 15.69 21.44 13.41
CA GLU A 111 16.41 20.88 12.25
C GLU A 111 16.58 19.35 12.34
N ARG A 112 17.05 18.85 13.50
CA ARG A 112 17.17 17.41 13.77
C ARG A 112 15.83 16.69 13.66
N SER A 113 14.73 17.35 14.05
CA SER A 113 13.38 16.79 13.92
C SER A 113 12.93 16.69 12.46
N THR A 114 13.36 17.63 11.61
CA THR A 114 13.05 17.64 10.16
C THR A 114 13.83 16.56 9.42
N GLU A 115 15.12 16.39 9.72
CA GLU A 115 15.95 15.32 9.13
C GLU A 115 15.43 13.93 9.51
N LEU A 116 15.13 13.70 10.80
CA LEU A 116 14.56 12.44 11.28
C LEU A 116 13.20 12.16 10.65
N PHE A 117 12.39 13.18 10.43
CA PHE A 117 11.11 13.05 9.73
C PHE A 117 11.31 12.66 8.26
N ASN A 118 12.24 13.30 7.56
CA ASN A 118 12.56 12.97 6.17
C ASN A 118 13.13 11.55 6.02
N GLU A 119 14.03 11.14 6.92
CA GLU A 119 14.56 9.76 6.95
C GLU A 119 13.41 8.75 7.15
N LYS A 120 12.51 9.02 8.10
CA LYS A 120 11.33 8.20 8.33
C LYS A 120 10.41 8.12 7.12
N LEU A 121 10.12 9.26 6.47
CA LEU A 121 9.34 9.31 5.24
C LEU A 121 9.97 8.43 4.15
N TRP A 122 11.29 8.52 3.99
CA TRP A 122 12.01 7.77 2.96
C TRP A 122 11.95 6.26 3.22
N HIS A 123 12.23 5.82 4.46
CA HIS A 123 12.11 4.41 4.82
C HIS A 123 10.68 3.89 4.67
N THR A 124 9.69 4.68 5.08
CA THR A 124 8.28 4.30 4.99
C THR A 124 7.85 4.15 3.53
N SER A 125 8.27 5.06 2.65
CA SER A 125 7.97 5.00 1.21
C SER A 125 8.66 3.79 0.56
N ARG A 126 9.96 3.57 0.82
CA ARG A 126 10.66 2.38 0.29
C ARG A 126 10.03 1.06 0.73
N LYS A 127 9.57 0.97 1.97
CA LYS A 127 8.83 -0.20 2.46
C LYS A 127 7.49 -0.34 1.75
N GLY A 128 6.77 0.76 1.53
CA GLY A 128 5.50 0.76 0.82
C GLY A 128 5.61 0.32 -0.64
N TYR A 129 6.66 0.72 -1.35
CA TYR A 129 6.99 0.21 -2.69
C TYR A 129 7.06 -1.33 -2.72
N ILE A 130 7.86 -1.92 -1.82
CA ILE A 130 8.03 -3.38 -1.72
C ILE A 130 6.69 -4.05 -1.43
N LEU A 131 5.90 -3.49 -0.50
CA LEU A 131 4.60 -4.03 -0.15
C LEU A 131 3.57 -3.89 -1.28
N ALA A 132 3.64 -2.83 -2.08
CA ALA A 132 2.80 -2.66 -3.25
C ALA A 132 3.07 -3.75 -4.31
N GLU A 133 4.35 -4.10 -4.53
CA GLU A 133 4.74 -5.21 -5.39
C GLU A 133 4.26 -6.57 -4.84
N LEU A 134 4.54 -6.84 -3.57
CA LEU A 134 4.14 -8.10 -2.93
C LEU A 134 2.61 -8.27 -2.93
N THR A 135 1.85 -7.20 -2.69
CA THR A 135 0.38 -7.24 -2.72
C THR A 135 -0.15 -7.42 -4.15
N ARG A 136 0.52 -6.84 -5.16
CA ARG A 136 0.21 -7.10 -6.58
C ARG A 136 0.40 -8.56 -6.91
N ASP A 137 1.52 -9.15 -6.48
CA ASP A 137 1.87 -10.53 -6.81
C ASP A 137 0.97 -11.52 -6.09
N LEU A 138 0.64 -11.27 -4.82
CA LEU A 138 -0.37 -12.00 -4.06
C LEU A 138 -1.74 -11.99 -4.78
N ALA A 139 -2.20 -10.82 -5.22
CA ALA A 139 -3.46 -10.72 -5.95
C ALA A 139 -3.45 -11.47 -7.28
N ASN A 140 -2.30 -11.55 -7.96
CA ASN A 140 -2.14 -12.32 -9.19
C ASN A 140 -2.14 -13.83 -8.93
N GLN A 141 -1.49 -14.29 -7.85
CA GLN A 141 -1.49 -15.70 -7.43
C GLN A 141 -2.91 -16.17 -7.11
N ILE A 142 -3.67 -15.40 -6.32
CA ILE A 142 -5.05 -15.76 -5.92
C ILE A 142 -6.01 -15.80 -7.12
N LYS A 143 -5.75 -15.03 -8.19
CA LYS A 143 -6.56 -15.10 -9.41
C LYS A 143 -6.30 -16.34 -10.25
N ARG A 144 -5.14 -16.97 -10.07
CA ARG A 144 -4.72 -18.17 -10.79
C ARG A 144 -5.09 -19.46 -10.05
N SER A 145 -5.38 -19.37 -8.74
CA SER A 145 -5.89 -20.45 -7.88
C SER A 145 -7.41 -20.57 -7.93
#